data_AF-A0A4S1G0R6-F1
#
_entry.id   AF-A0A4S1G0R6-F1
#
_cell.length_a   1.000
_cell.length_b   1.000
_cell.length_c   1.000
_cell.angle_alpha   90.00
_cell.angle_beta   90.00
_cell.angle_gamma   90.00
#
_symmetry.space_group_name_H-M   'P 1'
#
loop_
_entity.id
_entity.type
_entity.pdbx_description
1 polymer ?
#
loop_
_entity_poly.entity_id
_entity_poly.type
_entity_poly.pdbx_seq_one_letter_code
_entity_poly.pdbx_strand_id
1 'polypeptide(L)'
;RNMAVLILDETGKERATHRVAYGSRIFVDDGDKVKRGQRIAEWDPYTRPILTEIEGKVAFEDLVDGISVQETADESTGITKREVIDWRSTPRGSDLKPAIVVQDAKGKVGKLSKGGDA
;
A
#
# COMPACT_ATOMS: atom_id res chain seq x y z
N ARG A 1 -0.65 12.89 -2.99
CA ARG A 1 0.78 12.51 -2.87
C ARG A 1 1.30 12.41 -4.30
N ASN A 2 2.06 13.40 -4.78
CA ASN A 2 2.57 13.41 -6.16
C ASN A 2 4.10 13.33 -6.08
N MET A 3 4.68 12.23 -6.55
CA MET A 3 6.12 12.06 -6.67
C MET A 3 6.48 12.00 -8.16
N ALA A 4 7.62 12.58 -8.53
CA ALA A 4 8.19 12.46 -9.86
C ALA A 4 9.69 12.22 -9.75
N VAL A 5 10.22 11.40 -10.66
CA VAL A 5 11.65 11.16 -10.85
C VAL A 5 12.08 11.96 -12.08
N LEU A 6 13.08 12.81 -11.90
CA LEU A 6 13.65 13.63 -12.95
C LEU A 6 15.01 13.06 -13.35
N ILE A 7 15.25 12.95 -14.65
CA ILE A 7 16.55 12.56 -15.20
C ILE A 7 17.23 13.82 -15.70
N LEU A 8 18.33 14.20 -15.07
CA LEU A 8 19.13 15.36 -15.43
C LEU A 8 20.33 14.94 -16.29
N ASP A 9 20.85 15.87 -17.09
CA ASP A 9 22.14 15.72 -17.76
C ASP A 9 23.31 16.24 -16.91
N GLU A 10 24.54 16.12 -17.43
CA GLU A 10 25.76 16.57 -16.75
C GLU A 10 25.78 18.08 -16.46
N THR A 11 24.95 18.86 -17.18
CA THR A 11 24.80 20.30 -16.99
C THR A 11 23.61 20.66 -16.08
N GLY A 12 22.92 19.67 -15.53
CA GLY A 12 21.75 19.84 -14.66
C GLY A 12 20.44 20.11 -15.41
N LYS A 13 20.41 19.98 -16.74
CA LYS A 13 19.20 20.19 -17.53
C LYS A 13 18.33 18.94 -17.54
N GLU A 14 17.03 19.13 -17.35
CA GLU A 14 16.04 18.04 -17.41
C GLU A 14 15.99 17.39 -18.80
N ARG A 15 16.19 16.07 -18.84
CA ARG A 15 16.02 15.24 -20.04
C ARG A 15 14.67 14.53 -20.07
N ALA A 16 14.18 14.09 -18.91
CA ALA A 16 12.92 13.37 -18.80
C ALA A 16 12.34 13.51 -17.39
N THR A 17 11.02 13.48 -17.31
CA THR A 17 10.26 13.51 -16.05
C THR A 17 9.27 12.35 -16.05
N HIS A 18 9.35 11.50 -15.02
CA HIS A 18 8.50 10.34 -14.85
C HIS A 18 7.68 10.48 -13.57
N ARG A 19 6.36 10.52 -13.68
CA ARG A 19 5.48 10.52 -12.50
C ARG A 19 5.45 9.12 -11.88
N VAL A 20 5.61 9.04 -10.57
CA VAL A 20 5.66 7.78 -9.83
C VAL A 20 4.36 7.62 -9.05
N ALA A 21 3.73 6.45 -9.17
CA ALA A 21 2.50 6.11 -8.48
C ALA A 21 2.76 5.81 -7.00
N TYR A 22 1.75 6.00 -6.15
CA TYR A 22 1.85 5.61 -4.74
C TYR A 22 2.02 4.09 -4.61
N GLY A 23 2.98 3.68 -3.78
CA GLY A 23 3.34 2.28 -3.61
C GLY A 23 4.18 1.69 -4.73
N SER A 24 4.70 2.52 -5.65
CA SER A 24 5.74 2.07 -6.57
C SER A 24 7.01 1.71 -5.80
N ARG A 25 7.67 0.63 -6.23
CA ARG A 25 9.02 0.29 -5.82
C ARG A 25 10.01 1.09 -6.67
N ILE A 26 10.87 1.87 -6.02
CA ILE A 26 11.91 2.66 -6.68
C ILE A 26 13.23 1.88 -6.57
N PHE A 27 14.02 1.87 -7.64
CA PHE A 27 15.29 1.13 -7.73
C PHE A 27 16.52 2.04 -7.79
N VAL A 28 16.32 3.34 -7.66
CA VAL A 28 17.34 4.37 -7.78
C VAL A 28 17.19 5.35 -6.64
N ASP A 29 18.29 5.79 -6.07
CA ASP A 29 18.31 6.82 -5.03
C ASP A 29 18.51 8.21 -5.64
N ASP A 30 18.30 9.26 -4.84
CA ASP A 30 18.54 10.62 -5.27
C ASP A 30 20.03 10.84 -5.58
N GLY A 31 20.31 11.37 -6.77
CA GLY A 31 21.68 11.57 -7.27
C GLY A 31 22.32 10.37 -7.98
N ASP A 32 21.62 9.24 -8.10
CA ASP A 32 22.15 8.07 -8.81
C ASP A 32 22.34 8.30 -10.31
N LYS A 33 23.43 7.74 -10.84
CA LYS A 33 23.69 7.74 -12.29
C LYS A 33 22.92 6.60 -12.96
N VAL A 34 21.95 6.95 -13.79
CA VAL A 34 21.13 5.99 -14.54
C VAL A 34 21.58 5.84 -15.99
N LYS A 35 21.54 4.61 -16.51
CA LYS A 35 21.78 4.34 -17.95
C LYS A 35 20.46 4.32 -18.71
N ARG A 36 20.51 4.60 -20.01
CA ARG A 36 19.34 4.44 -20.89
C ARG A 36 18.85 2.99 -20.84
N GLY A 37 17.56 2.81 -20.59
CA GLY A 37 16.92 1.49 -20.48
C GLY A 37 16.96 0.86 -19.08
N GLN A 38 17.58 1.52 -18.10
CA GLN A 38 17.54 1.07 -16.71
C GLN A 38 16.14 1.22 -16.12
N ARG A 39 15.69 0.21 -15.37
CA ARG A 39 14.42 0.26 -14.62
C ARG A 39 14.58 1.19 -13.43
N ILE A 40 13.82 2.28 -13.40
CA ILE A 40 13.86 3.30 -12.32
C ILE A 40 12.79 3.05 -11.25
N ALA A 41 11.62 2.58 -11.65
CA ALA A 41 10.50 2.28 -10.77
C ALA A 41 9.64 1.17 -11.37
N GLU A 42 8.94 0.44 -10.51
CA GLU A 42 7.97 -0.58 -10.86
C GLU A 42 6.75 -0.44 -9.97
N TRP A 43 5.58 -0.63 -10.56
CA TRP A 43 4.31 -0.62 -9.84
C TRP A 43 3.33 -1.53 -10.55
N ASP A 44 2.31 -1.95 -9.82
CA ASP A 44 1.17 -2.66 -10.38
C ASP A 44 0.08 -1.63 -10.79
N PRO A 45 -0.31 -1.55 -12.07
CA PRO A 45 -1.34 -0.61 -12.52
C PRO A 45 -2.76 -1.01 -12.10
N TYR A 46 -2.98 -2.26 -11.67
CA TYR A 46 -4.31 -2.79 -11.32
C TYR A 46 -4.60 -2.76 -9.83
N THR A 47 -3.58 -2.52 -8.99
CA THR A 47 -3.74 -2.49 -7.54
C THR A 47 -3.29 -1.17 -6.95
N ARG A 48 -3.97 -0.75 -5.86
CA ARG A 48 -3.56 0.40 -5.07
C ARG A 48 -3.15 -0.12 -3.69
N PRO A 49 -1.86 -0.21 -3.38
CA PRO A 49 -1.43 -0.77 -2.12
C PRO A 49 -1.77 0.18 -0.97
N ILE A 50 -2.12 -0.40 0.17
CA ILE A 50 -2.20 0.29 1.45
C ILE A 50 -0.90 -0.04 2.19
N LEU A 51 -0.18 1.00 2.64
CA LEU A 51 1.13 0.85 3.30
C LEU A 51 1.05 1.48 4.68
N THR A 52 1.58 0.78 5.68
CA THR A 52 1.79 1.34 7.02
C THR A 52 3.07 2.18 7.04
N GLU A 53 3.05 3.28 7.81
CA GLU A 53 4.21 4.15 8.04
C GLU A 53 5.02 3.72 9.27
N ILE A 54 4.53 2.74 10.04
CA ILE A 54 5.18 2.26 11.26
C ILE A 54 5.39 0.74 11.23
N GLU A 55 6.41 0.30 11.95
CA GLU A 55 6.66 -1.11 12.21
C GLU A 55 5.85 -1.59 13.42
N GLY A 56 5.44 -2.86 13.41
CA GLY A 56 4.71 -3.46 14.51
C GLY A 56 4.05 -4.78 14.12
N LYS A 57 3.10 -5.21 14.95
CA LYS A 57 2.30 -6.41 14.71
C LYS A 57 0.93 -6.03 14.18
N VAL A 58 0.52 -6.67 13.08
CA VAL A 58 -0.82 -6.50 12.53
C VAL A 58 -1.88 -7.12 13.45
N ALA A 59 -2.93 -6.36 13.74
CA ALA A 59 -4.17 -6.84 14.34
C ALA A 59 -5.37 -6.44 13.48
N PHE A 60 -6.42 -7.25 13.53
CA PHE A 60 -7.64 -7.04 12.76
C PHE A 60 -8.74 -6.49 13.68
N GLU A 61 -9.41 -5.44 13.24
CA GLU A 61 -10.52 -4.80 13.94
C GLU A 61 -11.77 -4.83 13.05
N ASP A 62 -12.90 -5.25 13.61
CA ASP A 62 -14.18 -5.40 12.90
C ASP A 62 -14.16 -6.32 11.66
N LEU A 63 -13.14 -7.20 11.54
CA LEU A 63 -13.11 -8.26 10.53
C LEU A 63 -13.85 -9.50 11.05
N VAL A 64 -15.10 -9.64 10.62
CA VAL A 64 -15.95 -10.82 10.80
C VAL A 64 -16.15 -11.55 9.47
N ASP A 65 -15.76 -12.82 9.42
CA ASP A 65 -15.88 -13.67 8.23
C ASP A 65 -17.34 -13.86 7.81
N GLY A 66 -17.60 -13.79 6.50
CA GLY A 66 -18.92 -13.88 5.90
C GLY A 66 -19.84 -12.66 6.10
N ILE A 67 -19.42 -11.67 6.90
CA ILE A 67 -20.17 -10.43 7.13
C ILE A 67 -19.42 -9.23 6.55
N SER A 68 -18.14 -9.10 6.90
CA SER A 68 -17.28 -7.98 6.52
C SER A 68 -16.09 -8.37 5.67
N VAL A 69 -15.68 -9.65 5.73
CA VAL A 69 -14.61 -10.23 4.93
C VAL A 69 -15.04 -11.58 4.41
N GLN A 70 -14.64 -11.93 3.19
CA GLN A 70 -14.81 -13.24 2.61
C GLN A 70 -13.44 -13.78 2.18
N GLU A 71 -13.24 -15.09 2.35
CA GLU A 71 -12.08 -15.77 1.78
C GLU A 71 -12.40 -16.24 0.36
N THR A 72 -11.62 -15.77 -0.61
CA THR A 72 -11.69 -16.13 -2.02
C THR A 72 -10.42 -16.88 -2.38
N ALA A 73 -10.57 -18.12 -2.85
CA ALA A 73 -9.46 -18.90 -3.37
C ALA A 73 -9.22 -18.54 -4.83
N ASP A 74 -8.01 -18.09 -5.15
CA ASP A 74 -7.59 -17.87 -6.52
C ASP A 74 -7.22 -19.23 -7.15
N GLU A 75 -8.11 -19.78 -7.98
CA GLU A 75 -7.96 -21.12 -8.58
C GLU A 75 -6.68 -21.27 -9.41
N SER A 76 -6.12 -20.16 -9.92
CA SER A 76 -4.93 -20.18 -10.76
C SER A 76 -3.63 -20.26 -9.96
N THR A 77 -3.61 -19.65 -8.77
CA THR A 77 -2.41 -19.60 -7.91
C THR A 77 -2.51 -20.50 -6.68
N GLY A 78 -3.71 -20.97 -6.32
CA GLY A 78 -3.99 -21.70 -5.09
C GLY A 78 -3.90 -20.86 -3.83
N ILE A 79 -3.71 -19.54 -3.96
CA ILE A 79 -3.56 -18.63 -2.82
C ILE A 79 -4.95 -18.18 -2.38
N THR A 80 -5.29 -18.44 -1.12
CA THR A 80 -6.48 -17.88 -0.48
C THR A 80 -6.22 -16.42 -0.11
N LYS A 81 -7.11 -15.53 -0.58
CA LYS A 81 -7.07 -14.10 -0.29
C LYS A 81 -8.32 -13.73 0.51
N ARG A 82 -8.19 -12.71 1.35
CA ARG A 82 -9.30 -12.13 2.10
C ARG A 82 -9.76 -10.85 1.41
N GLU A 83 -11.03 -10.79 1.06
CA GLU A 83 -11.66 -9.65 0.38
C GLU A 83 -12.67 -8.99 1.32
N VAL A 84 -12.58 -7.66 1.46
CA VAL A 84 -13.55 -6.89 2.25
C VAL A 84 -14.86 -6.79 1.47
N ILE A 85 -15.96 -7.14 2.13
CA ILE A 85 -17.32 -7.10 1.56
C ILE A 85 -17.85 -5.67 1.66
N ASP A 86 -18.57 -5.20 0.64
CA ASP A 86 -19.28 -3.92 0.72
C ASP A 86 -20.32 -3.97 1.85
N TRP A 87 -20.26 -3.01 2.78
CA TRP A 87 -21.18 -2.90 3.91
C TRP A 87 -22.65 -2.84 3.47
N ARG A 88 -22.94 -2.40 2.24
CA ARG A 88 -24.30 -2.40 1.68
C ARG A 88 -24.81 -3.78 1.30
N SER A 89 -23.91 -4.74 1.07
CA SER A 89 -24.25 -6.10 0.64
C SER A 89 -24.76 -6.97 1.80
N THR A 90 -24.43 -6.61 3.05
CA THR A 90 -24.79 -7.39 4.25
C THR A 90 -25.52 -6.52 5.28
N PRO A 91 -26.81 -6.77 5.58
CA PRO A 91 -27.58 -6.00 6.57
C PRO A 91 -26.99 -6.00 7.99
N ARG A 92 -26.17 -7.01 8.32
CA ARG A 92 -25.46 -7.13 9.61
C ARG A 92 -24.08 -6.47 9.63
N GLY A 93 -23.60 -5.96 8.49
CA GLY A 93 -22.27 -5.37 8.32
C GLY A 93 -22.27 -3.84 8.31
N SER A 94 -23.42 -3.19 8.42
CA SER A 94 -23.53 -1.73 8.27
C SER A 94 -22.76 -0.94 9.34
N ASP A 95 -22.63 -1.51 10.54
CA ASP A 95 -21.96 -0.87 11.67
C ASP A 95 -20.48 -1.28 11.79
N LEU A 96 -20.04 -2.31 11.06
CA LEU A 96 -18.66 -2.78 11.08
C LEU A 96 -17.78 -1.85 10.25
N LYS A 97 -16.59 -1.52 10.77
CA LYS A 97 -15.58 -0.74 10.06
C LYS A 97 -14.30 -1.56 9.93
N PRO A 98 -14.22 -2.49 8.96
CA PRO A 98 -13.09 -3.39 8.82
C PRO A 98 -11.79 -2.59 8.71
N ALA A 99 -10.91 -2.78 9.67
CA ALA A 99 -9.65 -2.07 9.77
C ALA A 99 -8.51 -3.02 10.09
N ILE A 100 -7.34 -2.65 9.60
CA ILE A 100 -6.08 -3.30 9.95
C ILE A 100 -5.34 -2.27 10.79
N VAL A 101 -5.03 -2.63 12.02
CA VAL A 101 -4.28 -1.77 12.95
C VAL A 101 -2.91 -2.35 13.22
N VAL A 102 -1.93 -1.49 13.47
CA VAL A 102 -0.56 -1.88 13.78
C VAL A 102 -0.30 -1.66 15.27
N GLN A 103 -0.03 -2.74 16.00
CA GLN A 103 0.25 -2.73 17.42
C GLN A 103 1.77 -2.69 17.71
N ASP A 104 2.14 -1.97 18.78
CA ASP A 104 3.48 -1.96 19.33
C ASP A 104 3.80 -3.28 20.09
N ALA A 105 5.03 -3.41 20.57
CA ALA A 105 5.46 -4.57 21.35
C ALA A 105 4.66 -4.78 22.66
N LYS A 106 3.91 -3.77 23.12
CA LYS A 106 3.07 -3.80 24.33
C LYS A 106 1.60 -4.07 23.99
N GLY A 107 1.27 -4.33 22.72
CA GLY A 107 -0.08 -4.60 22.25
C GLY A 107 -0.97 -3.36 22.12
N LYS A 108 -0.40 -2.15 22.20
CA LYS A 108 -1.15 -0.91 21.99
C LYS A 108 -1.12 -0.51 20.52
N VAL A 109 -2.24 0.01 20.02
CA VAL A 109 -2.30 0.57 18.66
C VAL A 109 -1.27 1.70 18.55
N GLY A 110 -0.38 1.57 17.58
CA GLY A 110 0.64 2.55 17.27
C GLY A 110 -0.01 3.84 16.80
N LYS A 111 0.65 4.96 17.07
CA LYS A 111 0.22 6.26 16.55
C LYS A 111 1.07 6.65 15.37
N LEU A 112 0.42 7.07 14.30
CA LEU A 112 1.09 7.65 13.16
C LEU A 112 1.70 9.00 13.55
N SER A 113 2.78 9.37 12.89
CA SER A 113 3.45 10.68 13.06
C SER A 113 2.50 11.86 12.81
N LYS A 114 1.40 11.64 12.08
CA LYS A 114 0.35 12.63 11.77
C LYS A 114 -0.81 12.65 12.78
N GLY A 115 -0.71 11.89 13.86
CA GLY A 115 -1.66 11.91 14.99
C GLY A 115 -2.88 10.99 14.87
N GLY A 116 -3.03 10.27 13.75
CA GLY A 116 -4.03 9.19 13.60
C GLY A 116 -3.53 7.86 14.17
N ASP A 117 -4.46 6.94 14.42
CA ASP A 117 -4.13 5.56 14.76
C ASP A 117 -3.58 4.82 13.53
N ALA A 118 -2.66 3.88 13.77
CA ALA A 118 -1.91 3.16 12.75
C ALA A 118 -2.49 1.79 12.40
#